data_AF-A0A953Y3X8-F1
#
_entry.id   AF-A0A953Y3X8-F1
#
_cell.length_a   1.000
_cell.length_b   1.000
_cell.length_c   1.000
_cell.angle_alpha   90.00
_cell.angle_beta   90.00
_cell.angle_gamma   90.00
#
_symmetry.space_group_name_H-M   'P 1'
#
loop_
_entity.id
_entity.type
_entity.pdbx_description
1 polymer ?
#
loop_
_entity_poly.entity_id
_entity_poly.type
_entity_poly.pdbx_seq_one_letter_code
_entity_poly.pdbx_strand_id
1 'polypeptide(L)'
;MARRRASGARAPARGFTLVELLVVVAIVGVLATITVGVLRRVGTSSSLDATAHAVRSLLRRARNSALEERYPCVVYLDAARGRIGAQLKTSTTRFRFEGVAAQPDPSDDDAAPSPRDPDELFELEGSRGVRMTVERGGAFAGRFGQGLGFNRDDPEESCWAWIEHRPLLNPQEGVYVSCWLLLGNLDETLHERPPRYSARKEEAEFARSGEPAEPYAARDVDFDDRDPPRYTVVRKGASYAFSVTANYELELVLRGDDRTYVTRTRPGTLVPQQWYEVSAAYDGLRVQLRVNGIPREHLPLAGKDKLPEHLDVDRAPLSVSDSHPRRAFYGVIDELELGALVRSEEVELPLDVELASPTEQVVFDFMGELDAAVHAEPIAIYLTNATPAPEGGAGGGAEAGTRTREQDAERRLAAGADAYAAFRQRLPTLDERELKTIVIERTGLVR
;
A
#
# COMPACT_ATOMS: atom_id res chain seq x y z
N MET A 1 73.63 33.28 -48.05
CA MET A 1 72.36 34.01 -48.23
C MET A 1 71.83 34.44 -46.86
N ALA A 2 71.91 35.73 -46.57
CA ALA A 2 71.54 36.32 -45.27
C ALA A 2 70.07 36.77 -45.27
N ARG A 3 69.23 36.20 -44.38
CA ARG A 3 67.85 36.67 -44.14
C ARG A 3 67.85 37.65 -42.95
N ARG A 4 67.59 38.92 -43.24
CA ARG A 4 67.29 39.99 -42.28
C ARG A 4 66.13 39.59 -41.37
N ARG A 5 66.37 39.53 -40.06
CA ARG A 5 65.31 39.54 -39.04
C ARG A 5 64.76 40.96 -38.95
N ALA A 6 63.51 41.15 -39.35
CA ALA A 6 62.77 42.38 -39.09
C ALA A 6 62.43 42.44 -37.59
N SER A 7 63.08 43.35 -36.87
CA SER A 7 62.76 43.72 -35.50
C SER A 7 61.41 44.44 -35.49
N GLY A 8 60.34 43.70 -35.17
CA GLY A 8 59.02 44.27 -34.91
C GLY A 8 59.09 45.21 -33.70
N ALA A 9 58.82 46.49 -33.93
CA ALA A 9 58.66 47.48 -32.87
C ALA A 9 57.55 47.03 -31.92
N ARG A 10 57.92 46.72 -30.67
CA ARG A 10 56.94 46.46 -29.61
C ARG A 10 56.20 47.77 -29.35
N ALA A 11 54.90 47.79 -29.65
CA ALA A 11 54.03 48.90 -29.29
C ALA A 11 54.12 49.14 -27.77
N PRO A 12 54.17 50.40 -27.31
CA PRO A 12 54.25 50.71 -25.90
C PRO A 12 53.05 50.11 -25.18
N ALA A 13 53.31 49.23 -24.20
CA ALA A 13 52.28 48.66 -23.34
C ALA A 13 51.64 49.82 -22.56
N ARG A 14 50.42 50.20 -22.92
CA ARG A 14 49.63 51.17 -22.17
C ARG A 14 49.24 50.51 -20.85
N GLY A 15 49.84 50.96 -19.76
CA GLY A 15 49.46 50.56 -18.41
C GLY A 15 48.08 51.13 -18.08
N PHE A 16 47.19 50.29 -17.55
CA PHE A 16 45.90 50.73 -17.04
C PHE A 16 46.11 51.74 -15.92
N THR A 17 45.39 52.85 -15.96
CA THR A 17 45.46 53.84 -14.89
C THR A 17 44.74 53.29 -13.65
N LEU A 18 45.17 53.69 -12.45
CA LEU A 18 44.54 53.25 -11.19
C LEU A 18 43.04 53.60 -11.16
N VAL A 19 42.68 54.74 -11.75
CA VAL A 19 41.28 55.18 -11.93
C VAL A 19 40.50 54.21 -12.82
N GLU A 20 41.09 53.75 -13.92
CA GLU A 20 40.46 52.82 -14.86
C GLU A 20 40.18 51.46 -14.20
N LEU A 21 41.11 50.97 -13.39
CA LEU A 21 40.92 49.72 -12.64
C LEU A 21 39.83 49.87 -11.57
N LEU A 22 39.75 51.03 -10.92
CA LEU A 22 38.71 51.33 -9.93
C LEU A 22 37.32 51.40 -10.58
N VAL A 23 37.21 52.01 -11.77
CA VAL A 23 35.96 52.04 -12.55
C VAL A 23 35.53 50.63 -12.98
N VAL A 24 36.46 49.78 -13.42
CA VAL A 24 36.14 48.38 -13.78
C VAL A 24 35.58 47.61 -12.59
N VAL A 25 36.22 47.71 -11.40
CA VAL A 25 35.73 47.04 -10.19
C VAL A 25 34.35 47.57 -9.79
N ALA A 26 34.11 48.88 -9.91
CA ALA A 26 32.80 49.47 -9.63
C ALA A 26 31.72 48.94 -10.60
N ILE A 27 32.01 48.86 -11.90
CA ILE A 27 31.07 48.31 -12.90
C ILE A 27 30.80 46.82 -12.62
N VAL A 28 31.84 46.03 -12.34
CA VAL A 28 31.69 44.60 -11.99
C VAL A 28 30.84 44.43 -10.72
N GLY A 29 31.02 45.28 -9.71
CA GLY A 29 30.19 45.29 -8.50
C GLY A 29 28.70 45.58 -8.77
N VAL A 30 28.41 46.55 -9.64
CA VAL A 30 27.03 46.87 -10.06
C VAL A 30 26.44 45.74 -10.89
N LEU A 31 27.18 45.16 -11.83
CA LEU A 31 26.70 44.04 -12.64
C LEU A 31 26.45 42.79 -11.78
N ALA A 32 27.31 42.51 -10.80
CA ALA A 32 27.14 41.39 -9.89
C ALA A 32 25.86 41.51 -9.05
N THR A 33 25.55 42.70 -8.51
CA THR A 33 24.34 42.92 -7.71
C THR A 33 23.06 42.77 -8.53
N ILE A 34 23.04 43.30 -9.75
CA ILE A 34 21.91 43.13 -10.68
C ILE A 34 21.70 41.65 -11.05
N THR A 35 22.80 40.93 -11.34
CA THR A 35 22.75 39.53 -11.75
C THR A 35 22.19 38.63 -10.64
N VAL A 36 22.58 38.85 -9.38
CA VAL A 36 22.05 38.11 -8.23
C VAL A 36 20.55 38.37 -8.02
N GLY A 37 20.08 39.62 -8.22
CA GLY A 37 18.67 39.96 -8.13
C GLY A 37 17.80 39.26 -9.18
N VAL A 38 18.28 39.20 -10.42
CA VAL A 38 17.57 38.54 -11.53
C VAL A 38 17.54 37.02 -11.33
N LEU A 39 18.66 36.39 -10.96
CA LEU A 39 18.72 34.94 -10.71
C LEU A 39 17.78 34.50 -9.58
N ARG A 40 17.66 35.31 -8.50
CA ARG A 40 16.69 35.04 -7.43
C ARG A 40 15.25 35.11 -7.91
N ARG A 41 14.90 36.04 -8.82
CA ARG A 41 13.54 36.19 -9.34
C ARG A 41 13.15 35.13 -10.36
N VAL A 42 14.11 34.64 -11.15
CA VAL A 42 13.87 33.57 -12.14
C VAL A 42 13.70 32.21 -11.45
N GLY A 43 14.33 32.00 -10.29
CA GLY A 43 14.23 30.73 -9.55
C GLY A 43 12.84 30.41 -9.00
N THR A 44 12.13 31.40 -8.43
CA THR A 44 10.88 31.13 -7.66
C THR A 44 9.69 30.76 -8.54
N SER A 45 9.51 31.44 -9.68
CA SER A 45 8.45 31.09 -10.64
C SER A 45 8.66 29.72 -11.28
N SER A 46 9.92 29.41 -11.62
CA SER A 46 10.32 28.10 -12.14
C SER A 46 10.02 26.98 -11.15
N SER A 47 10.25 27.20 -9.84
CA SER A 47 10.00 26.17 -8.82
C SER A 47 8.51 25.86 -8.67
N LEU A 48 7.64 26.88 -8.63
CA LEU A 48 6.20 26.67 -8.51
C LEU A 48 5.63 25.89 -9.71
N ASP A 49 6.06 26.24 -10.93
CA ASP A 49 5.65 25.53 -12.15
C ASP A 49 6.15 24.08 -12.17
N ALA A 50 7.41 23.84 -11.80
CA ALA A 50 7.97 22.49 -11.71
C ALA A 50 7.23 21.63 -10.69
N THR A 51 6.94 22.18 -9.50
CA THR A 51 6.15 21.50 -8.47
C THR A 51 4.74 21.20 -8.96
N ALA A 52 4.04 22.16 -9.58
CA ALA A 52 2.71 21.91 -10.13
C ALA A 52 2.70 20.80 -11.20
N HIS A 53 3.73 20.72 -12.05
CA HIS A 53 3.89 19.63 -13.00
C HIS A 53 4.17 18.28 -12.33
N ALA A 54 4.99 18.24 -11.29
CA ALA A 54 5.24 17.02 -10.52
C ALA A 54 3.96 16.49 -9.86
N VAL A 55 3.18 17.37 -9.22
CA VAL A 55 1.91 17.03 -8.59
C VAL A 55 0.87 16.52 -9.61
N ARG A 56 0.72 17.20 -10.76
CA ARG A 56 -0.16 16.71 -11.84
C ARG A 56 0.28 15.34 -12.35
N SER A 57 1.58 15.12 -12.48
CA SER A 57 2.13 13.84 -12.96
C SER A 57 1.87 12.71 -11.96
N LEU A 58 2.02 12.98 -10.66
CA LEU A 58 1.71 12.03 -9.59
C LEU A 58 0.21 11.67 -9.58
N LEU A 59 -0.68 12.66 -9.65
CA LEU A 59 -2.14 12.42 -9.71
C LEU A 59 -2.56 11.61 -10.94
N ARG A 60 -1.98 11.92 -12.11
CA ARG A 60 -2.23 11.14 -13.33
C ARG A 60 -1.74 9.71 -13.21
N ARG A 61 -0.59 9.50 -12.58
CA ARG A 61 -0.04 8.16 -12.34
C ARG A 61 -0.91 7.36 -11.37
N ALA A 62 -1.32 7.97 -10.26
CA ALA A 62 -2.25 7.38 -9.30
C ALA A 62 -3.55 6.93 -9.98
N ARG A 63 -4.15 7.80 -10.80
CA ARG A 63 -5.32 7.46 -11.61
C ARG A 63 -5.07 6.30 -12.58
N ASN A 64 -3.97 6.33 -13.32
CA ASN A 64 -3.65 5.28 -14.30
C ASN A 64 -3.37 3.95 -13.61
N SER A 65 -2.72 3.97 -12.44
CA SER A 65 -2.51 2.78 -11.61
C SER A 65 -3.85 2.22 -11.13
N ALA A 66 -4.79 3.08 -10.73
CA ALA A 66 -6.12 2.62 -10.32
C ALA A 66 -6.88 1.91 -11.46
N LEU A 67 -6.77 2.43 -12.68
CA LEU A 67 -7.32 1.82 -13.90
C LEU A 67 -6.67 0.49 -14.26
N GLU A 68 -5.34 0.43 -14.22
CA GLU A 68 -4.56 -0.74 -14.62
C GLU A 68 -4.75 -1.90 -13.63
N GLU A 69 -4.67 -1.60 -12.35
CA GLU A 69 -4.79 -2.59 -11.27
C GLU A 69 -6.24 -2.89 -10.88
N ARG A 70 -7.20 -2.14 -11.44
CA ARG A 70 -8.63 -2.16 -11.05
C ARG A 70 -8.82 -2.06 -9.54
N TYR A 71 -8.00 -1.23 -8.91
CA TYR A 71 -7.94 -1.08 -7.46
C TYR A 71 -7.90 0.41 -7.11
N PRO A 72 -8.68 0.90 -6.13
CA PRO A 72 -8.64 2.31 -5.78
C PRO A 72 -7.25 2.78 -5.38
N CYS A 73 -6.89 3.99 -5.79
CA CYS A 73 -5.62 4.60 -5.45
C CYS A 73 -5.84 5.85 -4.60
N VAL A 74 -5.06 5.99 -3.53
CA VAL A 74 -5.13 7.13 -2.61
C VAL A 74 -3.91 8.01 -2.79
N VAL A 75 -4.14 9.31 -2.95
CA VAL A 75 -3.10 10.35 -2.94
C VAL A 75 -3.28 11.18 -1.67
N TYR A 76 -2.28 11.17 -0.81
CA TYR A 76 -2.25 11.91 0.44
C TYR A 76 -1.68 13.31 0.23
N LEU A 77 -2.30 14.30 0.87
CA LEU A 77 -1.95 15.71 0.79
C LEU A 77 -1.54 16.17 2.20
N ASP A 78 -0.25 16.08 2.52
CA ASP A 78 0.30 16.56 3.79
C ASP A 78 0.77 18.01 3.63
N ALA A 79 -0.18 18.94 3.69
CA ALA A 79 0.09 20.37 3.60
C ALA A 79 1.03 20.86 4.72
N ALA A 80 0.96 20.23 5.89
CA ALA A 80 1.75 20.64 7.03
C ALA A 80 3.24 20.33 6.86
N ARG A 81 3.55 19.13 6.36
CA ARG A 81 4.93 18.73 6.03
C ARG A 81 5.37 19.17 4.64
N GLY A 82 4.46 19.71 3.84
CA GLY A 82 4.72 20.07 2.45
C GLY A 82 5.05 18.84 1.62
N ARG A 83 4.26 17.77 1.73
CA ARG A 83 4.45 16.53 0.98
C ARG A 83 3.16 16.08 0.32
N ILE A 84 3.29 15.53 -0.87
CA ILE A 84 2.19 14.86 -1.56
C ILE A 84 2.68 13.47 -1.91
N GLY A 85 1.95 12.44 -1.49
CA GLY A 85 2.32 11.05 -1.75
C GLY A 85 1.19 10.27 -2.39
N ALA A 86 1.51 9.23 -3.15
CA ALA A 86 0.51 8.28 -3.65
C ALA A 86 0.79 6.88 -3.11
N GLN A 87 -0.28 6.17 -2.75
CA GLN A 87 -0.23 4.76 -2.41
C GLN A 87 -0.72 3.94 -3.58
N LEU A 88 0.17 3.11 -4.10
CA LEU A 88 -0.05 2.28 -5.26
C LEU A 88 -0.12 0.82 -4.83
N LYS A 89 -1.05 0.07 -5.41
CA LYS A 89 -1.03 -1.37 -5.33
C LYS A 89 0.13 -1.87 -6.18
N THR A 90 1.05 -2.60 -5.56
CA THR A 90 2.10 -3.33 -6.26
C THR A 90 1.77 -4.82 -6.10
N SER A 91 1.31 -5.45 -7.19
CA SER A 91 1.18 -6.91 -7.21
C SER A 91 2.55 -7.52 -6.94
N THR A 92 2.66 -8.41 -5.97
CA THR A 92 3.91 -9.00 -5.53
C THR A 92 4.12 -10.34 -6.20
N THR A 93 3.12 -11.21 -6.11
CA THR A 93 3.09 -12.50 -6.82
C THR A 93 1.65 -12.95 -7.05
N ARG A 94 1.43 -13.75 -8.09
CA ARG A 94 0.16 -14.38 -8.43
C ARG A 94 0.38 -15.86 -8.76
N PHE A 95 -0.47 -16.72 -8.22
CA PHE A 95 -0.50 -18.16 -8.46
C PHE A 95 -1.77 -18.52 -9.26
N ARG A 96 -1.58 -19.20 -10.39
CA ARG A 96 -2.67 -19.68 -11.26
C ARG A 96 -2.95 -21.18 -11.13
N PHE A 97 -2.20 -21.87 -10.28
CA PHE A 97 -2.28 -23.32 -10.01
C PHE A 97 -2.32 -24.26 -11.24
N GLU A 98 -2.01 -23.74 -12.43
CA GLU A 98 -1.87 -24.52 -13.67
C GLU A 98 -0.69 -25.49 -13.60
N GLY A 99 -0.87 -26.67 -14.20
CA GLY A 99 0.17 -27.70 -14.28
C GLY A 99 0.27 -28.58 -13.03
N VAL A 100 -0.61 -28.39 -12.05
CA VAL A 100 -0.83 -29.40 -11.01
C VAL A 100 -1.46 -30.61 -11.70
N ALA A 101 -0.80 -31.76 -11.62
CA ALA A 101 -1.35 -32.99 -12.20
C ALA A 101 -2.78 -33.19 -11.67
N ALA A 102 -3.75 -33.18 -12.61
CA ALA A 102 -5.16 -33.30 -12.30
C ALA A 102 -5.37 -34.54 -11.43
N GLN A 103 -6.05 -34.39 -10.30
CA GLN A 103 -6.56 -35.56 -9.60
C GLN A 103 -7.63 -36.17 -10.52
N PRO A 104 -7.58 -37.47 -10.84
CA PRO A 104 -8.60 -38.10 -11.67
C PRO A 104 -9.98 -37.83 -11.06
N ASP A 105 -10.94 -37.50 -11.92
CA ASP A 105 -12.31 -37.18 -11.51
C ASP A 105 -12.86 -38.39 -10.71
N PRO A 106 -13.32 -38.19 -9.45
CA PRO A 106 -13.85 -39.30 -8.64
C PRO A 106 -15.10 -39.94 -9.23
N SER A 107 -15.71 -39.37 -10.28
CA SER A 107 -16.83 -39.96 -11.02
C SER A 107 -16.41 -40.86 -12.19
N ASP A 108 -15.12 -40.94 -12.52
CA ASP A 108 -14.59 -41.84 -13.56
C ASP A 108 -14.25 -43.21 -12.97
N ASP A 109 -15.27 -44.08 -12.86
CA ASP A 109 -15.19 -45.41 -12.23
C ASP A 109 -14.11 -46.33 -12.86
N ASP A 110 -13.68 -46.06 -14.09
CA ASP A 110 -12.68 -46.87 -14.83
C ASP A 110 -11.23 -46.36 -14.65
N ALA A 111 -11.05 -45.14 -14.16
CA ALA A 111 -9.73 -44.60 -13.86
C ALA A 111 -9.32 -45.06 -12.45
N ALA A 112 -8.75 -46.26 -12.34
CA ALA A 112 -8.15 -46.70 -11.09
C ALA A 112 -7.20 -45.59 -10.59
N PRO A 113 -7.52 -44.90 -9.48
CA PRO A 113 -6.69 -43.80 -9.02
C PRO A 113 -5.34 -44.40 -8.72
N SER A 114 -4.30 -44.02 -9.47
CA SER A 114 -2.94 -44.21 -8.98
C SER A 114 -2.91 -43.43 -7.68
N PRO A 115 -2.89 -44.10 -6.50
CA PRO A 115 -2.94 -43.40 -5.24
C PRO A 115 -1.70 -42.53 -5.22
N ARG A 116 -1.92 -41.22 -5.31
CA ARG A 116 -0.84 -40.28 -5.11
C ARG A 116 -0.37 -40.50 -3.68
N ASP A 117 0.93 -40.63 -3.49
CA ASP A 117 1.48 -40.76 -2.15
C ASP A 117 1.00 -39.55 -1.34
N PRO A 118 0.23 -39.73 -0.26
CA PRO A 118 -0.28 -38.61 0.54
C PRO A 118 0.85 -37.74 1.11
N ASP A 119 2.08 -38.25 1.14
CA ASP A 119 3.26 -37.50 1.57
C ASP A 119 4.03 -36.85 0.39
N GLU A 120 3.52 -36.93 -0.85
CA GLU A 120 4.13 -36.27 -2.01
C GLU A 120 3.93 -34.75 -1.94
N LEU A 121 5.01 -34.04 -1.60
CA LEU A 121 5.08 -32.59 -1.75
C LEU A 121 5.24 -32.23 -3.24
N PHE A 122 4.51 -31.23 -3.71
CA PHE A 122 4.76 -30.64 -5.03
C PHE A 122 4.97 -29.13 -4.97
N GLU A 123 5.75 -28.62 -5.91
CA GLU A 123 6.06 -27.19 -6.02
C GLU A 123 5.23 -26.53 -7.11
N LEU A 124 4.80 -25.31 -6.84
CA LEU A 124 4.17 -24.41 -7.80
C LEU A 124 4.97 -23.13 -7.93
N GLU A 125 5.15 -22.66 -9.16
CA GLU A 125 5.80 -21.39 -9.44
C GLU A 125 4.76 -20.32 -9.73
N GLY A 126 4.66 -19.34 -8.84
CA GLY A 126 3.90 -18.12 -9.05
C GLY A 126 4.66 -17.13 -9.93
N SER A 127 3.99 -16.03 -10.28
CA SER A 127 4.63 -14.95 -11.04
C SER A 127 5.89 -14.44 -10.31
N ARG A 128 6.90 -14.02 -11.08
CA ARG A 128 8.19 -13.52 -10.57
C ARG A 128 9.05 -14.58 -9.87
N GLY A 129 8.81 -15.87 -10.15
CA GLY A 129 9.65 -16.97 -9.67
C GLY A 129 9.50 -17.26 -8.19
N VAL A 130 8.37 -16.86 -7.58
CA VAL A 130 8.05 -17.21 -6.19
C VAL A 130 7.52 -18.63 -6.18
N ARG A 131 8.19 -19.52 -5.44
CA ARG A 131 7.76 -20.92 -5.32
C ARG A 131 6.91 -21.13 -4.08
N MET A 132 5.90 -21.97 -4.22
CA MET A 132 5.02 -22.42 -3.17
C MET A 132 5.06 -23.94 -3.12
N THR A 133 5.30 -24.50 -1.94
CA THR A 133 5.24 -25.95 -1.71
C THR A 133 3.85 -26.30 -1.23
N VAL A 134 3.26 -27.36 -1.76
CA VAL A 134 1.93 -27.86 -1.41
C VAL A 134 2.07 -29.22 -0.77
N GLU A 135 1.40 -29.40 0.36
CA GLU A 135 1.27 -30.66 1.07
C GLU A 135 -0.19 -31.11 1.02
N ARG A 136 -0.42 -32.32 0.50
CA ARG A 136 -1.74 -32.99 0.44
C ARG A 136 -2.82 -32.25 -0.36
N GLY A 137 -2.42 -31.28 -1.19
CA GLY A 137 -3.33 -30.56 -2.09
C GLY A 137 -3.59 -31.27 -3.40
N GLY A 138 -4.74 -30.97 -3.99
CA GLY A 138 -5.15 -31.51 -5.29
C GLY A 138 -5.40 -30.42 -6.33
N ALA A 139 -5.23 -30.76 -7.59
CA ALA A 139 -5.76 -29.96 -8.70
C ALA A 139 -7.26 -30.21 -8.81
N PHE A 140 -8.05 -29.14 -8.77
CA PHE A 140 -9.48 -29.17 -9.02
C PHE A 140 -9.82 -28.23 -10.18
N ALA A 141 -11.04 -28.37 -10.73
CA ALA A 141 -11.55 -27.39 -11.67
C ALA A 141 -11.64 -26.02 -10.99
N GLY A 142 -10.80 -25.07 -11.44
CA GLY A 142 -10.79 -23.70 -10.97
C GLY A 142 -11.92 -22.89 -11.59
N ARG A 143 -12.03 -21.62 -11.17
CA ARG A 143 -12.84 -20.65 -11.89
C ARG A 143 -12.26 -20.42 -13.29
N PHE A 144 -10.92 -20.40 -13.37
CA PHE A 144 -10.16 -20.28 -14.59
C PHE A 144 -9.11 -21.40 -14.64
N GLY A 145 -9.36 -22.43 -15.44
CA GLY A 145 -8.42 -23.54 -15.56
C GLY A 145 -8.37 -24.40 -14.30
N GLN A 146 -7.19 -24.51 -13.67
CA GLN A 146 -6.99 -25.33 -12.48
C GLN A 146 -6.93 -24.49 -11.20
N GLY A 147 -7.65 -24.93 -10.17
CA GLY A 147 -7.55 -24.40 -8.81
C GLY A 147 -6.84 -25.38 -7.88
N LEU A 148 -6.37 -24.88 -6.75
CA LEU A 148 -5.83 -25.70 -5.66
C LEU A 148 -6.94 -26.05 -4.68
N GLY A 149 -7.29 -27.33 -4.61
CA GLY A 149 -8.29 -27.83 -3.69
C GLY A 149 -7.68 -28.30 -2.38
N PHE A 150 -8.41 -27.98 -1.32
CA PHE A 150 -8.15 -28.33 0.07
C PHE A 150 -9.34 -29.17 0.55
N ASN A 151 -9.35 -30.44 0.15
CA ASN A 151 -10.36 -31.39 0.61
C ASN A 151 -9.88 -32.07 1.91
N ARG A 152 -10.81 -32.41 2.78
CA ARG A 152 -10.57 -33.25 3.96
C ARG A 152 -11.23 -34.59 3.69
N ASP A 153 -10.51 -35.48 3.01
CA ASP A 153 -10.91 -36.89 2.97
C ASP A 153 -10.73 -37.53 4.36
N ASP A 154 -9.73 -37.05 5.12
CA ASP A 154 -9.51 -37.40 6.52
C ASP A 154 -9.64 -36.13 7.41
N PRO A 155 -10.52 -36.14 8.43
CA PRO A 155 -10.62 -35.02 9.36
C PRO A 155 -9.39 -34.82 10.26
N GLU A 156 -8.54 -35.82 10.45
CA GLU A 156 -7.31 -35.68 11.24
C GLU A 156 -6.17 -35.05 10.43
N GLU A 157 -6.33 -34.93 9.11
CA GLU A 157 -5.31 -34.39 8.21
C GLU A 157 -5.66 -32.97 7.73
N SER A 158 -4.62 -32.20 7.38
CA SER A 158 -4.75 -30.87 6.80
C SER A 158 -4.11 -30.83 5.42
N CYS A 159 -4.82 -30.25 4.45
CA CYS A 159 -4.21 -29.79 3.22
C CYS A 159 -3.78 -28.33 3.37
N TRP A 160 -2.55 -28.02 2.97
CA TRP A 160 -2.06 -26.64 2.99
C TRP A 160 -0.89 -26.43 2.03
N ALA A 161 -0.56 -25.17 1.79
CA ALA A 161 0.59 -24.79 1.02
C ALA A 161 1.34 -23.66 1.70
N TRP A 162 2.63 -23.52 1.43
CA TRP A 162 3.42 -22.43 1.97
C TRP A 162 4.45 -21.90 1.00
N ILE A 163 4.78 -20.63 1.19
CA ILE A 163 5.89 -19.94 0.57
C ILE A 163 6.89 -19.67 1.68
N GLU A 164 8.12 -20.12 1.49
CA GLU A 164 9.23 -19.80 2.39
C GLU A 164 9.31 -18.30 2.66
N HIS A 165 9.98 -17.93 3.75
CA HIS A 165 10.06 -16.53 4.15
C HIS A 165 10.54 -15.61 3.02
N ARG A 166 9.63 -14.74 2.56
CA ARG A 166 9.92 -13.64 1.62
C ARG A 166 9.46 -12.32 2.23
N PRO A 167 10.37 -11.33 2.43
CA PRO A 167 10.01 -10.02 2.97
C PRO A 167 8.95 -9.27 2.16
N LEU A 168 8.96 -9.43 0.83
CA LEU A 168 7.99 -8.82 -0.10
C LEU A 168 6.53 -9.25 0.14
N LEU A 169 6.29 -10.36 0.86
CA LEU A 169 4.95 -10.83 1.22
C LEU A 169 4.49 -10.33 2.60
N ASN A 170 5.31 -9.53 3.28
CA ASN A 170 4.96 -8.89 4.54
C ASN A 170 5.31 -7.39 4.54
N PRO A 171 4.66 -6.61 3.67
CA PRO A 171 4.81 -5.15 3.66
C PRO A 171 4.27 -4.55 4.95
N GLN A 172 5.05 -3.67 5.60
CA GLN A 172 4.62 -2.98 6.82
C GLN A 172 3.50 -1.97 6.55
N GLU A 173 3.53 -1.32 5.39
CA GLU A 173 2.64 -0.19 5.06
C GLU A 173 1.24 -0.64 4.65
N GLY A 174 1.10 -1.83 4.08
CA GLY A 174 -0.19 -2.30 3.64
C GLY A 174 -0.13 -3.57 2.80
N VAL A 175 -1.16 -4.40 2.95
CA VAL A 175 -1.27 -5.72 2.33
C VAL A 175 -2.50 -5.79 1.44
N TYR A 176 -2.39 -6.50 0.32
CA TYR A 176 -3.49 -6.84 -0.55
C TYR A 176 -3.49 -8.36 -0.80
N VAL A 177 -4.64 -8.99 -0.62
CA VAL A 177 -4.87 -10.41 -0.95
C VAL A 177 -6.12 -10.49 -1.80
N SER A 178 -6.06 -11.22 -2.91
CA SER A 178 -7.22 -11.49 -3.78
C SER A 178 -7.16 -12.90 -4.30
N CYS A 179 -8.30 -13.58 -4.36
CA CYS A 179 -8.39 -14.93 -4.92
C CYS A 179 -9.84 -15.25 -5.29
N TRP A 180 -10.02 -16.31 -6.07
CA TRP A 180 -11.30 -16.96 -6.25
C TRP A 180 -11.45 -18.08 -5.23
N LEU A 181 -12.60 -18.13 -4.56
CA LEU A 181 -12.94 -19.16 -3.60
C LEU A 181 -14.18 -19.94 -4.06
N LEU A 182 -14.11 -21.26 -3.96
CA LEU A 182 -15.25 -22.17 -3.97
C LEU A 182 -15.28 -22.88 -2.62
N LEU A 183 -16.19 -22.46 -1.74
CA LEU A 183 -16.27 -23.02 -0.40
C LEU A 183 -17.00 -24.35 -0.40
N GLY A 184 -16.47 -25.33 0.34
CA GLY A 184 -17.23 -26.52 0.71
C GLY A 184 -18.30 -26.18 1.77
N ASN A 185 -19.03 -27.19 2.23
CA ASN A 185 -19.98 -27.01 3.33
C ASN A 185 -19.23 -26.97 4.67
N LEU A 186 -18.98 -25.76 5.18
CA LEU A 186 -18.19 -25.57 6.42
C LEU A 186 -18.92 -26.11 7.66
N ASP A 187 -20.25 -26.14 7.64
CA ASP A 187 -21.06 -26.63 8.78
C ASP A 187 -20.84 -28.14 9.02
N GLU A 188 -20.61 -28.91 7.95
CA GLU A 188 -20.32 -30.34 8.04
C GLU A 188 -19.02 -30.60 8.83
N THR A 189 -18.06 -29.67 8.78
CA THR A 189 -16.81 -29.78 9.53
C THR A 189 -16.96 -29.49 11.04
N LEU A 190 -18.11 -28.96 11.48
CA LEU A 190 -18.39 -28.64 12.88
C LEU A 190 -18.90 -29.84 13.69
N HIS A 191 -19.45 -30.86 13.03
CA HIS A 191 -20.20 -31.94 13.69
C HIS A 191 -19.33 -33.02 14.34
N GLU A 192 -18.02 -32.98 14.12
CA GLU A 192 -17.08 -33.87 14.78
C GLU A 192 -16.71 -33.31 16.15
N ARG A 193 -17.48 -33.68 17.17
CA ARG A 193 -17.06 -33.50 18.57
C ARG A 193 -15.70 -34.19 18.73
N PRO A 194 -14.65 -33.47 19.14
CA PRO A 194 -13.34 -34.07 19.18
C PRO A 194 -13.26 -35.15 20.28
N PRO A 195 -12.50 -36.23 20.06
CA PRO A 195 -11.95 -36.97 21.20
C PRO A 195 -11.12 -35.98 22.03
N ARG A 196 -11.27 -36.02 23.37
CA ARG A 196 -10.54 -35.15 24.29
C ARG A 196 -9.03 -35.35 24.13
N TYR A 197 -8.40 -34.52 23.31
CA TYR A 197 -6.95 -34.54 23.09
C TYR A 197 -6.27 -33.65 24.15
N SER A 198 -5.28 -34.18 24.86
CA SER A 198 -4.54 -33.42 25.86
C SER A 198 -3.38 -32.67 25.19
N ALA A 199 -3.52 -31.34 25.04
CA ALA A 199 -2.54 -30.43 24.43
C ALA A 199 -1.11 -30.45 25.01
N ARG A 200 -0.83 -31.25 26.05
CA ARG A 200 0.37 -31.15 26.88
C ARG A 200 1.53 -32.07 26.46
N LYS A 201 1.32 -32.98 25.51
CA LYS A 201 2.29 -34.04 25.19
C LYS A 201 3.11 -33.75 23.92
N GLU A 202 2.59 -32.98 22.97
CA GLU A 202 3.28 -32.62 21.72
C GLU A 202 4.20 -31.40 21.87
N GLU A 203 3.89 -30.49 22.80
CA GLU A 203 4.69 -29.29 23.14
C GLU A 203 6.17 -29.61 23.49
N ALA A 204 6.48 -30.86 23.87
CA ALA A 204 7.80 -31.29 24.31
C ALA A 204 8.64 -31.99 23.23
N GLU A 205 8.02 -32.52 22.16
CA GLU A 205 8.73 -33.28 21.11
C GLU A 205 9.13 -32.41 19.91
N PHE A 206 8.38 -31.35 19.60
CA PHE A 206 8.58 -30.54 18.39
C PHE A 206 9.61 -29.41 18.51
N ALA A 207 9.97 -28.98 19.73
CA ALA A 207 10.95 -27.91 19.98
C ALA A 207 12.42 -28.25 19.57
N ARG A 208 12.67 -29.40 18.91
CA ARG A 208 14.02 -29.88 18.56
C ARG A 208 14.32 -29.97 17.05
N SER A 209 13.35 -29.83 16.15
CA SER A 209 13.54 -30.17 14.72
C SER A 209 14.01 -29.01 13.81
N GLY A 210 13.88 -27.75 14.22
CA GLY A 210 14.21 -26.61 13.36
C GLY A 210 13.20 -26.38 12.22
N GLU A 211 12.02 -26.99 12.32
CA GLU A 211 10.90 -26.82 11.41
C GLU A 211 10.23 -25.44 11.54
N PRO A 212 9.53 -24.95 10.49
CA PRO A 212 8.86 -23.66 10.48
C PRO A 212 7.97 -23.48 11.72
N ALA A 213 7.99 -22.26 12.28
CA ALA A 213 7.37 -21.92 13.56
C ALA A 213 5.98 -22.55 13.77
N GLU A 214 5.78 -23.20 14.92
CA GLU A 214 4.51 -23.86 15.24
C GLU A 214 3.31 -22.90 15.13
N PRO A 215 2.15 -23.41 14.65
CA PRO A 215 0.89 -22.70 14.72
C PRO A 215 0.47 -22.51 16.18
N TYR A 216 -0.03 -21.32 16.54
CA TYR A 216 -0.54 -21.00 17.88
C TYR A 216 -1.33 -22.14 18.53
N ALA A 217 -1.15 -22.25 19.86
CA ALA A 217 -1.88 -23.11 20.78
C ALA A 217 -3.33 -23.32 20.34
N ALA A 218 -3.74 -24.59 20.23
CA ALA A 218 -5.12 -24.99 20.02
C ALA A 218 -6.00 -24.23 21.03
N ARG A 219 -6.79 -23.26 20.55
CA ARG A 219 -7.92 -22.80 21.33
C ARG A 219 -8.86 -23.99 21.44
N ASP A 220 -9.15 -24.43 22.65
CA ASP A 220 -10.41 -25.11 22.92
C ASP A 220 -11.51 -24.11 22.54
N VAL A 221 -12.05 -24.27 21.32
CA VAL A 221 -13.12 -23.42 20.80
C VAL A 221 -14.37 -23.84 21.57
N ASP A 222 -14.64 -23.12 22.65
CA ASP A 222 -16.01 -23.06 23.16
C ASP A 222 -16.82 -22.40 22.04
N PHE A 223 -17.73 -23.16 21.41
CA PHE A 223 -18.56 -22.70 20.30
C PHE A 223 -19.57 -21.67 20.83
N ASP A 224 -19.10 -20.45 21.05
CA ASP A 224 -19.95 -19.28 21.21
C ASP A 224 -20.21 -18.72 19.80
N ASP A 225 -21.47 -18.40 19.47
CA ASP A 225 -21.86 -17.72 18.23
C ASP A 225 -21.04 -16.44 17.98
N ARG A 226 -20.40 -15.90 19.03
CA ARG A 226 -19.51 -14.73 18.97
C ARG A 226 -18.13 -15.00 18.36
N ASP A 227 -17.64 -16.24 18.35
CA ASP A 227 -16.33 -16.59 17.78
C ASP A 227 -16.39 -17.91 16.99
N PRO A 228 -17.10 -17.93 15.84
CA PRO A 228 -17.21 -19.13 15.00
C PRO A 228 -15.81 -19.66 14.59
N PRO A 229 -15.68 -20.96 14.34
CA PRO A 229 -14.46 -21.53 13.76
C PRO A 229 -14.03 -20.82 12.48
N ARG A 230 -12.72 -20.78 12.26
CA ARG A 230 -12.08 -20.01 11.19
C ARG A 230 -11.24 -20.91 10.34
N TYR A 231 -11.43 -20.78 9.03
CA TYR A 231 -10.75 -21.50 7.99
C TYR A 231 -9.82 -20.52 7.27
N THR A 232 -8.51 -20.69 7.46
CA THR A 232 -7.49 -19.79 6.92
C THR A 232 -7.49 -19.88 5.40
N VAL A 233 -7.59 -18.75 4.69
CA VAL A 233 -7.36 -18.71 3.24
C VAL A 233 -5.88 -18.43 3.00
N VAL A 234 -5.38 -17.34 3.57
CA VAL A 234 -3.97 -16.93 3.52
C VAL A 234 -3.56 -16.41 4.88
N ARG A 235 -2.33 -16.70 5.31
CA ARG A 235 -1.76 -16.18 6.55
C ARG A 235 -0.28 -15.90 6.43
N LYS A 236 0.17 -14.80 7.04
CA LYS A 236 1.58 -14.46 7.17
C LYS A 236 1.96 -14.38 8.64
N GLY A 237 2.33 -15.53 9.21
CA GLY A 237 2.75 -15.65 10.61
C GLY A 237 1.74 -15.03 11.58
N ALA A 238 2.20 -14.06 12.38
CA ALA A 238 1.39 -13.23 13.26
C ALA A 238 0.96 -11.89 12.63
N SER A 239 1.52 -11.50 11.47
CA SER A 239 1.31 -10.19 10.84
C SER A 239 -0.12 -9.99 10.34
N TYR A 240 -0.60 -10.87 9.46
CA TYR A 240 -1.96 -10.83 8.97
C TYR A 240 -2.52 -12.22 8.66
N ALA A 241 -3.84 -12.35 8.71
CA ALA A 241 -4.56 -13.53 8.27
C ALA A 241 -5.86 -13.11 7.58
N PHE A 242 -6.13 -13.73 6.43
CA PHE A 242 -7.38 -13.62 5.70
C PHE A 242 -8.07 -14.98 5.73
N SER A 243 -9.28 -15.03 6.27
CA SER A 243 -9.96 -16.28 6.63
C SER A 243 -11.45 -16.20 6.28
N VAL A 244 -12.08 -17.36 6.23
CA VAL A 244 -13.55 -17.50 6.21
C VAL A 244 -13.99 -18.12 7.54
N THR A 245 -15.11 -17.67 8.10
CA THR A 245 -15.68 -18.28 9.31
C THR A 245 -16.67 -19.39 8.96
N ALA A 246 -17.04 -20.23 9.93
CA ALA A 246 -18.13 -21.20 9.78
C ALA A 246 -19.46 -20.55 9.37
N ASN A 247 -19.71 -19.31 9.83
CA ASN A 247 -20.86 -18.49 9.41
C ASN A 247 -20.75 -17.89 7.99
N TYR A 248 -19.77 -18.31 7.19
CA TYR A 248 -19.50 -17.81 5.84
C TYR A 248 -19.24 -16.29 5.79
N GLU A 249 -18.55 -15.77 6.81
CA GLU A 249 -18.06 -14.39 6.89
C GLU A 249 -16.62 -14.33 6.37
N LEU A 250 -16.25 -13.23 5.71
CA LEU A 250 -14.84 -12.91 5.50
C LEU A 250 -14.28 -12.26 6.76
N GLU A 251 -13.17 -12.78 7.27
CA GLU A 251 -12.42 -12.20 8.38
C GLU A 251 -11.03 -11.72 7.90
N LEU A 252 -10.66 -10.51 8.30
CA LEU A 252 -9.28 -10.04 8.21
C LEU A 252 -8.74 -9.74 9.61
N VAL A 253 -7.60 -10.37 9.92
CA VAL A 253 -6.80 -10.13 11.12
C VAL A 253 -5.53 -9.40 10.71
N LEU A 254 -5.23 -8.31 11.41
CA LEU A 254 -4.02 -7.52 11.24
C LEU A 254 -3.35 -7.34 12.59
N ARG A 255 -2.02 -7.43 12.63
CA ARG A 255 -1.22 -7.22 13.83
C ARG A 255 -0.09 -6.25 13.54
N GLY A 256 0.08 -5.30 14.44
CA GLY A 256 1.00 -4.19 14.27
C GLY A 256 0.91 -3.22 15.43
N ASP A 257 1.98 -2.48 15.70
CA ASP A 257 2.04 -1.46 16.75
C ASP A 257 1.52 -1.95 18.12
N ASP A 258 1.93 -3.16 18.51
CA ASP A 258 1.49 -3.87 19.74
C ASP A 258 -0.02 -4.11 19.85
N ARG A 259 -0.73 -4.11 18.71
CA ARG A 259 -2.18 -4.28 18.63
C ARG A 259 -2.56 -5.38 17.65
N THR A 260 -3.78 -5.87 17.82
CA THR A 260 -4.41 -6.78 16.86
C THR A 260 -5.76 -6.23 16.50
N TYR A 261 -5.95 -5.90 15.22
CA TYR A 261 -7.21 -5.51 14.64
C TYR A 261 -7.88 -6.72 13.99
N VAL A 262 -9.18 -6.90 14.22
CA VAL A 262 -9.95 -7.98 13.59
C VAL A 262 -11.27 -7.40 13.11
N THR A 263 -11.61 -7.68 11.87
CA THR A 263 -12.89 -7.29 11.31
C THR A 263 -13.52 -8.41 10.50
N ARG A 264 -14.85 -8.46 10.51
CA ARG A 264 -15.65 -9.45 9.80
C ARG A 264 -16.76 -8.81 8.98
N THR A 265 -17.07 -9.38 7.82
CA THR A 265 -18.32 -9.07 7.11
C THR A 265 -19.53 -9.65 7.86
N ARG A 266 -20.75 -9.39 7.37
CA ARG A 266 -21.97 -9.99 7.94
C ARG A 266 -22.03 -11.52 7.72
N PRO A 267 -22.69 -12.28 8.60
CA PRO A 267 -22.99 -13.70 8.38
C PRO A 267 -23.66 -13.96 7.04
N GLY A 268 -23.30 -15.07 6.37
CA GLY A 268 -23.84 -15.45 5.06
C GLY A 268 -23.42 -14.51 3.92
N THR A 269 -22.32 -13.76 4.09
CA THR A 269 -21.74 -12.96 3.00
C THR A 269 -21.31 -13.85 1.83
N LEU A 270 -20.85 -15.06 2.15
CA LEU A 270 -20.57 -16.13 1.20
C LEU A 270 -21.60 -17.25 1.35
N VAL A 271 -21.73 -18.08 0.32
CA VAL A 271 -22.61 -19.26 0.30
C VAL A 271 -21.76 -20.44 -0.17
N PRO A 272 -21.89 -21.64 0.43
CA PRO A 272 -21.14 -22.81 -0.02
C PRO A 272 -21.48 -23.17 -1.47
N GLN A 273 -20.57 -23.89 -2.13
CA GLN A 273 -20.73 -24.43 -3.48
C GLN A 273 -20.94 -23.35 -4.57
N GLN A 274 -20.48 -22.13 -4.33
CA GLN A 274 -20.49 -21.04 -5.29
C GLN A 274 -19.13 -20.36 -5.37
N TRP A 275 -18.74 -19.97 -6.59
CA TRP A 275 -17.52 -19.20 -6.83
C TRP A 275 -17.69 -17.74 -6.44
N TYR A 276 -16.72 -17.22 -5.70
CA TYR A 276 -16.60 -15.81 -5.34
C TYR A 276 -15.20 -15.29 -5.62
N GLU A 277 -15.11 -14.12 -6.24
CA GLU A 277 -13.87 -13.33 -6.24
C GLU A 277 -13.83 -12.55 -4.93
N VAL A 278 -12.91 -12.87 -4.03
CA VAL A 278 -12.79 -12.17 -2.75
C VAL A 278 -11.47 -11.42 -2.70
N SER A 279 -11.48 -10.25 -2.07
CA SER A 279 -10.25 -9.51 -1.81
C SER A 279 -10.29 -8.83 -0.45
N ALA A 280 -9.16 -8.83 0.23
CA ALA A 280 -8.93 -8.06 1.44
C ALA A 280 -7.75 -7.12 1.21
N ALA A 281 -7.91 -5.88 1.68
CA ALA A 281 -6.89 -4.87 1.55
C ALA A 281 -6.78 -4.04 2.82
N TYR A 282 -5.55 -3.69 3.19
CA TYR A 282 -5.24 -2.81 4.29
C TYR A 282 -4.09 -1.89 3.88
N ASP A 283 -4.24 -0.59 4.12
CA ASP A 283 -3.39 0.44 3.55
C ASP A 283 -2.67 1.31 4.61
N GLY A 284 -2.73 0.90 5.88
CA GLY A 284 -2.23 1.68 7.03
C GLY A 284 -3.30 2.52 7.73
N LEU A 285 -4.42 2.78 7.05
CA LEU A 285 -5.47 3.71 7.52
C LEU A 285 -6.87 3.11 7.43
N ARG A 286 -7.07 2.16 6.50
CA ARG A 286 -8.36 1.59 6.14
C ARG A 286 -8.23 0.11 5.89
N VAL A 287 -9.34 -0.58 6.11
CA VAL A 287 -9.55 -1.95 5.68
C VAL A 287 -10.65 -1.94 4.63
N GLN A 288 -10.49 -2.75 3.60
CA GLN A 288 -11.53 -3.00 2.62
C GLN A 288 -11.66 -4.50 2.37
N LEU A 289 -12.87 -5.03 2.57
CA LEU A 289 -13.25 -6.37 2.16
C LEU A 289 -14.18 -6.27 0.96
N ARG A 290 -13.92 -7.06 -0.09
CA ARG A 290 -14.76 -7.11 -1.29
C ARG A 290 -15.16 -8.54 -1.63
N VAL A 291 -16.35 -8.65 -2.23
CA VAL A 291 -16.86 -9.89 -2.81
C VAL A 291 -17.42 -9.56 -4.19
N ASN A 292 -16.91 -10.22 -5.21
CA ASN A 292 -17.18 -9.98 -6.63
C ASN A 292 -16.96 -8.51 -7.01
N GLY A 293 -15.84 -7.95 -6.55
CA GLY A 293 -15.47 -6.54 -6.74
C GLY A 293 -16.26 -5.52 -5.91
N ILE A 294 -17.36 -5.93 -5.26
CA ILE A 294 -18.25 -5.05 -4.48
C ILE A 294 -17.74 -4.94 -3.03
N PRO A 295 -17.45 -3.72 -2.52
CA PRO A 295 -17.12 -3.50 -1.12
C PRO A 295 -18.23 -4.00 -0.19
N ARG A 296 -17.85 -4.73 0.87
CA ARG A 296 -18.75 -5.21 1.90
C ARG A 296 -18.54 -4.42 3.18
N GLU A 297 -19.66 -4.10 3.83
CA GLU A 297 -19.62 -3.58 5.19
C GLU A 297 -19.01 -4.63 6.12
N HIS A 298 -18.11 -4.18 6.98
CA HIS A 298 -17.43 -5.02 7.95
C HIS A 298 -17.43 -4.33 9.31
N LEU A 299 -17.49 -5.14 10.36
CA LEU A 299 -17.56 -4.67 11.73
C LEU A 299 -16.25 -5.01 12.44
N PRO A 300 -15.58 -4.05 13.10
CA PRO A 300 -14.49 -4.38 14.00
C PRO A 300 -15.05 -5.19 15.18
N LEU A 301 -14.37 -6.26 15.57
CA LEU A 301 -14.78 -7.03 16.75
C LEU A 301 -14.38 -6.28 18.02
N ALA A 302 -15.28 -6.23 19.00
CA ALA A 302 -15.21 -5.36 20.18
C ALA A 302 -13.82 -5.31 20.86
N GLY A 303 -13.37 -4.10 21.19
CA GLY A 303 -12.08 -3.82 21.84
C GLY A 303 -10.90 -3.61 20.88
N LYS A 304 -11.16 -3.50 19.57
CA LYS A 304 -10.14 -3.43 18.51
C LYS A 304 -10.45 -2.34 17.47
N ASP A 305 -10.85 -1.15 17.93
CA ASP A 305 -11.36 -0.12 17.01
C ASP A 305 -10.24 0.66 16.27
N LYS A 306 -9.02 0.63 16.81
CA LYS A 306 -7.89 1.31 16.19
C LYS A 306 -7.09 0.34 15.32
N LEU A 307 -7.01 0.66 14.04
CA LEU A 307 -6.11 -0.01 13.10
C LEU A 307 -4.65 0.21 13.53
N PRO A 308 -3.75 -0.77 13.30
CA PRO A 308 -2.34 -0.48 13.28
C PRO A 308 -2.05 0.57 12.21
N GLU A 309 -0.95 1.30 12.35
CA GLU A 309 -0.36 2.12 11.30
C GLU A 309 0.64 1.29 10.48
N HIS A 310 1.38 0.40 11.15
CA HIS A 310 2.36 -0.50 10.53
C HIS A 310 2.13 -1.95 10.96
N LEU A 311 2.20 -2.89 10.02
CA LEU A 311 2.14 -4.32 10.32
C LEU A 311 3.45 -4.86 10.91
N ASP A 312 3.33 -5.87 11.76
CA ASP A 312 4.46 -6.59 12.33
C ASP A 312 5.27 -7.30 11.23
N VAL A 313 6.59 -7.14 11.26
CA VAL A 313 7.48 -7.91 10.38
C VAL A 313 7.68 -9.31 10.97
N ASP A 314 7.06 -10.27 10.33
CA ASP A 314 7.05 -11.68 10.67
C ASP A 314 7.87 -12.51 9.67
N ARG A 315 8.72 -13.38 10.23
CA ARG A 315 9.64 -14.25 9.49
C ARG A 315 9.07 -15.63 9.16
N ALA A 316 7.89 -15.98 9.65
CA ALA A 316 7.23 -17.23 9.30
C ALA A 316 6.95 -17.31 7.78
N PRO A 317 6.82 -18.51 7.22
CA PRO A 317 6.29 -18.70 5.88
C PRO A 317 4.94 -18.00 5.67
N LEU A 318 4.62 -17.66 4.43
CA LEU A 318 3.24 -17.36 4.08
C LEU A 318 2.55 -18.70 3.85
N SER A 319 1.45 -18.98 4.56
CA SER A 319 0.64 -20.17 4.32
C SER A 319 -0.62 -19.83 3.53
N VAL A 320 -1.02 -20.76 2.68
CA VAL A 320 -2.33 -20.82 2.02
C VAL A 320 -3.01 -22.05 2.63
N SER A 321 -4.20 -21.88 3.22
CA SER A 321 -4.72 -22.80 4.24
C SER A 321 -3.88 -22.80 5.54
N ASP A 322 -4.15 -23.74 6.45
CA ASP A 322 -3.50 -23.93 7.74
C ASP A 322 -3.07 -25.39 7.87
N SER A 323 -1.89 -25.63 8.43
CA SER A 323 -1.40 -26.97 8.74
C SER A 323 -2.15 -27.62 9.91
N HIS A 324 -3.01 -26.88 10.61
CA HIS A 324 -3.88 -27.44 11.62
C HIS A 324 -5.23 -27.85 10.99
N PRO A 325 -5.66 -29.12 11.05
CA PRO A 325 -6.86 -29.63 10.37
C PRO A 325 -8.14 -28.83 10.65
N ARG A 326 -8.31 -28.36 11.89
CA ARG A 326 -9.46 -27.54 12.31
C ARG A 326 -9.49 -26.09 11.79
N ARG A 327 -8.38 -25.60 11.23
CA ARG A 327 -8.27 -24.26 10.63
C ARG A 327 -7.95 -24.31 9.14
N ALA A 328 -7.67 -25.51 8.61
CA ALA A 328 -7.39 -25.71 7.22
C ALA A 328 -8.60 -25.25 6.37
N PHE A 329 -8.34 -24.59 5.26
CA PHE A 329 -9.37 -24.23 4.31
C PHE A 329 -10.11 -25.48 3.81
N TYR A 330 -11.41 -25.36 3.58
CA TYR A 330 -12.22 -26.43 2.98
C TYR A 330 -12.90 -25.92 1.72
N GLY A 331 -12.41 -26.36 0.55
CA GLY A 331 -12.86 -25.88 -0.75
C GLY A 331 -11.72 -25.75 -1.76
N VAL A 332 -11.93 -24.92 -2.79
CA VAL A 332 -10.93 -24.63 -3.84
C VAL A 332 -10.54 -23.16 -3.83
N ILE A 333 -9.24 -22.87 -3.91
CA ILE A 333 -8.67 -21.54 -4.10
C ILE A 333 -8.09 -21.46 -5.51
N ASP A 334 -8.39 -20.38 -6.23
CA ASP A 334 -7.91 -20.14 -7.59
C ASP A 334 -7.42 -18.67 -7.76
N GLU A 335 -6.51 -18.44 -8.71
CA GLU A 335 -5.91 -17.13 -9.06
C GLU A 335 -5.50 -16.30 -7.82
N LEU A 336 -4.73 -16.91 -6.89
CA LEU A 336 -4.28 -16.24 -5.67
C LEU A 336 -3.26 -15.15 -6.00
N GLU A 337 -3.63 -13.90 -5.75
CA GLU A 337 -2.78 -12.72 -5.86
C GLU A 337 -2.45 -12.15 -4.48
N LEU A 338 -1.16 -11.91 -4.27
CA LEU A 338 -0.62 -11.23 -3.12
C LEU A 338 0.03 -9.94 -3.60
N GLY A 339 -0.29 -8.82 -2.95
CA GLY A 339 0.24 -7.51 -3.25
C GLY A 339 0.60 -6.74 -1.99
N ALA A 340 1.38 -5.69 -2.20
CA ALA A 340 1.67 -4.67 -1.20
C ALA A 340 0.97 -3.36 -1.60
N LEU A 341 0.43 -2.64 -0.62
CA LEU A 341 -0.05 -1.28 -0.79
C LEU A 341 1.03 -0.33 -0.29
N VAL A 342 1.94 0.05 -1.18
CA VAL A 342 3.16 0.79 -0.83
C VAL A 342 2.95 2.28 -1.11
N ARG A 343 3.45 3.13 -0.22
CA ARG A 343 3.63 4.56 -0.44
C ARG A 343 4.85 4.76 -1.36
N SER A 344 4.65 4.51 -2.64
CA SER A 344 5.77 4.35 -3.58
C SER A 344 6.33 5.67 -4.09
N GLU A 345 5.57 6.76 -4.04
CA GLU A 345 5.97 8.04 -4.62
C GLU A 345 5.58 9.22 -3.75
N GLU A 346 6.57 10.03 -3.40
CA GLU A 346 6.38 11.30 -2.71
C GLU A 346 6.99 12.44 -3.53
N VAL A 347 6.27 13.55 -3.58
CA VAL A 347 6.73 14.84 -4.06
C VAL A 347 6.89 15.74 -2.84
N GLU A 348 8.14 16.03 -2.48
CA GLU A 348 8.45 17.06 -1.49
C GLU A 348 8.27 18.45 -2.12
N LEU A 349 7.52 19.31 -1.45
CA LEU A 349 7.30 20.67 -1.88
C LEU A 349 8.49 21.55 -1.45
N PRO A 350 8.95 22.46 -2.31
CA PRO A 350 9.90 23.50 -1.92
C PRO A 350 9.38 24.30 -0.72
N LEU A 351 10.29 24.81 0.13
CA LEU A 351 9.92 25.56 1.34
C LEU A 351 9.15 26.85 1.03
N ASP A 352 9.37 27.41 -0.15
CA ASP A 352 8.68 28.58 -0.69
C ASP A 352 7.38 28.22 -1.41
N VAL A 353 6.94 26.96 -1.41
CA VAL A 353 5.65 26.54 -1.98
C VAL A 353 4.72 26.05 -0.87
N GLU A 354 3.59 26.74 -0.71
CA GLU A 354 2.48 26.36 0.16
C GLU A 354 1.48 25.49 -0.61
N LEU A 355 1.03 24.40 0.01
CA LEU A 355 -0.06 23.53 -0.47
C LEU A 355 -1.33 23.81 0.32
N ALA A 356 -2.43 24.02 -0.41
CA ALA A 356 -3.76 24.15 0.17
C ALA A 356 -4.76 23.29 -0.61
N SER A 357 -5.56 22.51 0.10
CA SER A 357 -6.57 21.62 -0.47
C SER A 357 -7.79 21.53 0.45
N PRO A 358 -9.02 21.38 -0.09
CA PRO A 358 -10.22 21.16 0.72
C PRO A 358 -10.28 19.78 1.38
N THR A 359 -9.37 18.88 1.01
CA THR A 359 -9.28 17.50 1.52
C THR A 359 -7.83 17.13 1.79
N GLU A 360 -7.59 16.24 2.74
CA GLU A 360 -6.28 15.65 3.05
C GLU A 360 -5.91 14.51 2.11
N GLN A 361 -6.85 14.05 1.29
CA GLN A 361 -6.62 12.96 0.35
C GLN A 361 -7.49 13.07 -0.90
N VAL A 362 -6.95 12.61 -2.03
CA VAL A 362 -7.68 12.35 -3.27
C VAL A 362 -7.78 10.85 -3.43
N VAL A 363 -8.97 10.33 -3.72
CA VAL A 363 -9.20 8.90 -3.91
C VAL A 363 -9.72 8.69 -5.31
N PHE A 364 -8.97 7.94 -6.11
CA PHE A 364 -9.43 7.44 -7.40
C PHE A 364 -10.03 6.06 -7.19
N ASP A 365 -11.20 5.80 -7.74
CA ASP A 365 -11.81 4.47 -7.73
C ASP A 365 -11.15 3.53 -8.75
N PHE A 366 -11.65 2.30 -8.86
CA PHE A 366 -11.11 1.29 -9.79
C PHE A 366 -11.35 1.62 -11.27
N MET A 367 -12.17 2.63 -11.58
CA MET A 367 -12.38 3.17 -12.92
C MET A 367 -11.50 4.41 -13.17
N GLY A 368 -10.63 4.77 -12.22
CA GLY A 368 -9.82 5.99 -12.27
C GLY A 368 -10.66 7.26 -12.23
N GLU A 369 -11.92 7.18 -11.81
CA GLU A 369 -12.77 8.33 -11.54
C GLU A 369 -12.53 8.81 -10.10
N LEU A 370 -12.96 10.02 -9.79
CA LEU A 370 -12.88 10.50 -8.42
C LEU A 370 -13.94 9.79 -7.58
N ASP A 371 -13.52 9.05 -6.55
CA ASP A 371 -14.42 8.18 -5.77
C ASP A 371 -15.55 8.99 -5.13
N ALA A 372 -16.77 8.82 -5.64
CA ALA A 372 -17.95 9.57 -5.20
C ALA A 372 -18.39 9.25 -3.76
N ALA A 373 -17.96 8.12 -3.19
CA ALA A 373 -18.21 7.79 -1.79
C ALA A 373 -17.35 8.64 -0.84
N VAL A 374 -16.20 9.13 -1.33
CA VAL A 374 -15.27 9.98 -0.56
C VAL A 374 -15.43 11.45 -0.94
N HIS A 375 -15.66 11.74 -2.22
CA HIS A 375 -15.65 13.09 -2.78
C HIS A 375 -16.99 13.44 -3.43
N ALA A 376 -17.75 14.31 -2.78
CA ALA A 376 -19.02 14.79 -3.33
C ALA A 376 -18.83 15.75 -4.51
N GLU A 377 -17.71 16.47 -4.60
CA GLU A 377 -17.46 17.52 -5.59
C GLU A 377 -16.06 17.39 -6.23
N PRO A 378 -15.83 17.99 -7.40
CA PRO A 378 -14.48 18.13 -7.95
C PRO A 378 -13.53 18.78 -6.94
N ILE A 379 -12.27 18.36 -6.93
CA ILE A 379 -11.27 18.85 -5.98
C ILE A 379 -10.40 19.89 -6.68
N ALA A 380 -10.16 21.02 -6.03
CA ALA A 380 -9.18 22.01 -6.45
C ALA A 380 -8.02 22.06 -5.44
N ILE A 381 -6.84 21.66 -5.89
CA ILE A 381 -5.58 21.76 -5.14
C ILE A 381 -4.89 23.05 -5.57
N TYR A 382 -4.48 23.85 -4.59
CA TYR A 382 -3.80 25.11 -4.81
C TYR A 382 -2.34 24.99 -4.36
N LEU A 383 -1.44 25.46 -5.20
CA LEU A 383 -0.03 25.64 -4.90
C LEU A 383 0.29 27.13 -5.05
N THR A 384 0.92 27.73 -4.05
CA THR A 384 1.34 29.13 -4.13
C THR A 384 2.75 29.32 -3.62
N ASN A 385 3.47 30.30 -4.17
CA ASN A 385 4.74 30.76 -3.61
C ASN A 385 4.64 32.13 -2.94
N ALA A 386 3.43 32.62 -2.73
CA ALA A 386 3.20 33.83 -1.96
C ALA A 386 3.73 33.61 -0.53
N THR A 387 4.44 34.62 -0.02
CA THR A 387 4.94 34.56 1.36
C THR A 387 3.74 34.31 2.28
N PRO A 388 3.78 33.29 3.15
CA PRO A 388 2.68 33.04 4.06
C PRO A 388 2.42 34.32 4.83
N ALA A 389 1.14 34.71 4.90
CA ALA A 389 0.76 35.95 5.58
C ALA A 389 1.40 35.93 6.97
N PRO A 390 2.07 37.02 7.42
CA PRO A 390 2.57 37.07 8.78
C PRO A 390 1.35 36.84 9.68
N GLU A 391 1.30 35.66 10.31
CA GLU A 391 0.24 35.29 11.23
C GLU A 391 0.10 36.46 12.17
N GLY A 392 -1.11 37.05 12.25
CA GLY A 392 -1.39 38.29 12.97
C GLY A 392 -0.89 38.22 14.41
N GLY A 393 0.39 38.55 14.57
CA GLY A 393 1.08 38.53 15.83
C GLY A 393 0.65 39.79 16.54
N ALA A 394 -0.14 39.60 17.59
CA ALA A 394 -0.29 40.58 18.65
C ALA A 394 1.11 40.97 19.15
N GLY A 395 1.65 42.07 18.62
CA GLY A 395 2.54 43.03 19.29
C GLY A 395 3.79 42.55 20.03
N GLY A 396 4.28 41.33 19.85
CA GLY A 396 5.50 40.84 20.49
C GLY A 396 6.71 41.01 19.57
N GLY A 397 7.51 42.06 19.79
CA GLY A 397 8.76 42.28 19.05
C GLY A 397 9.68 41.06 19.13
N ALA A 398 9.97 40.45 17.98
CA ALA A 398 10.77 39.24 17.89
C ALA A 398 12.16 39.53 17.31
N GLU A 399 13.18 39.14 18.07
CA GLU A 399 14.49 38.77 17.57
C GLU A 399 14.33 37.63 16.54
N ALA A 400 14.97 37.78 15.37
CA ALA A 400 14.98 36.78 14.30
C ALA A 400 15.86 35.58 14.68
N GLY A 401 15.38 34.75 15.60
CA GLY A 401 16.00 33.46 15.92
C GLY A 401 15.76 32.45 14.79
N THR A 402 16.83 31.78 14.35
CA THR A 402 16.83 30.70 13.36
C THR A 402 15.95 29.54 13.85
N ARG A 403 14.68 29.49 13.44
CA ARG A 403 13.82 28.34 13.72
C ARG A 403 14.28 27.14 12.89
N THR A 404 14.22 25.97 13.49
CA THR A 404 14.54 24.71 12.81
C THR A 404 13.35 24.25 11.97
N ARG A 405 13.62 23.53 10.86
CA ARG A 405 12.59 22.96 9.96
C ARG A 405 11.50 22.17 10.69
N GLU A 406 11.88 21.51 11.78
CA GLU A 406 11.00 20.68 12.61
C GLU A 406 9.95 21.50 13.37
N GLN A 407 10.35 22.66 13.91
CA GLN A 407 9.44 23.56 14.64
C GLN A 407 8.39 24.21 13.72
N ASP A 408 8.77 24.58 12.49
CA ASP A 408 7.80 25.13 11.53
C ASP A 408 6.85 24.04 11.01
N ALA A 409 7.31 22.79 10.88
CA ALA A 409 6.46 21.66 10.48
C ALA A 409 5.45 21.26 11.57
N GLU A 410 5.87 21.16 12.84
CA GLU A 410 4.98 20.87 13.98
C GLU A 410 3.89 21.94 14.13
N ARG A 411 4.26 23.21 13.92
CA ARG A 411 3.33 24.34 14.02
C ARG A 411 2.30 24.34 12.88
N ARG A 412 2.69 23.93 11.67
CA ARG A 412 1.76 23.73 10.54
C ARG A 412 0.85 22.51 10.75
N LEU A 413 1.35 21.44 11.38
CA LEU A 413 0.56 20.25 11.73
C LEU A 413 -0.60 20.58 12.67
N ALA A 414 -0.40 21.51 13.60
CA ALA A 414 -1.45 21.98 14.50
C ALA A 414 -2.52 22.85 13.80
N ALA A 415 -2.23 23.41 12.62
CA ALA A 415 -3.11 24.35 11.93
C ALA A 415 -4.22 23.68 11.09
N GLY A 416 -4.11 22.38 10.79
CA GLY A 416 -5.20 21.52 10.29
C GLY A 416 -6.16 22.14 9.25
N ALA A 417 -7.42 21.70 9.27
CA ALA A 417 -8.48 22.17 8.36
C ALA A 417 -8.68 23.70 8.33
N ASP A 418 -8.23 24.42 9.36
CA ASP A 418 -8.26 25.87 9.42
C ASP A 418 -7.29 26.50 8.39
N ALA A 419 -6.22 25.80 8.02
CA ALA A 419 -5.24 26.26 7.03
C ALA A 419 -5.89 26.48 5.65
N TYR A 420 -6.75 25.57 5.20
CA TYR A 420 -7.45 25.75 3.92
C TYR A 420 -8.46 26.90 3.98
N ALA A 421 -9.20 27.05 5.08
CA ALA A 421 -10.15 28.15 5.26
C ALA A 421 -9.43 29.51 5.25
N ALA A 422 -8.30 29.62 5.95
CA ALA A 422 -7.46 30.82 5.95
C ALA A 422 -6.84 31.10 4.57
N PHE A 423 -6.37 30.07 3.88
CA PHE A 423 -5.90 30.18 2.50
C PHE A 423 -7.00 30.70 1.56
N ARG A 424 -8.22 30.16 1.68
CA ARG A 424 -9.37 30.57 0.86
C ARG A 424 -9.74 32.04 1.03
N GLN A 425 -9.55 32.62 2.22
CA GLN A 425 -9.73 34.05 2.44
C GLN A 425 -8.66 34.90 1.74
N ARG A 426 -7.44 34.40 1.60
CA ARG A 426 -6.35 35.06 0.87
C ARG A 426 -6.44 34.89 -0.65
N LEU A 427 -7.11 33.85 -1.13
CA LEU A 427 -7.17 33.50 -2.55
C LEU A 427 -7.49 34.69 -3.49
N PRO A 428 -8.43 35.61 -3.20
CA PRO A 428 -8.73 36.75 -4.07
C PRO A 428 -7.62 37.81 -4.13
N THR A 429 -6.67 37.76 -3.21
CA THR A 429 -5.56 38.73 -3.10
C THR A 429 -4.26 38.25 -3.75
N LEU A 430 -4.19 36.97 -4.13
CA LEU A 430 -2.99 36.37 -4.74
C LEU A 430 -2.89 36.76 -6.21
N ASP A 431 -1.69 37.07 -6.68
CA ASP A 431 -1.40 37.26 -8.11
C ASP A 431 -1.54 35.91 -8.84
N GLU A 432 -2.16 35.91 -10.02
CA GLU A 432 -2.29 34.72 -10.88
C GLU A 432 -0.92 34.07 -11.19
N ARG A 433 0.17 34.85 -11.16
CA ARG A 433 1.54 34.35 -11.36
C ARG A 433 2.09 33.57 -10.17
N GLU A 434 1.56 33.82 -8.99
CA GLU A 434 1.98 33.20 -7.73
C GLU A 434 1.07 32.03 -7.33
N LEU A 435 0.06 31.72 -8.14
CA LEU A 435 -0.94 30.71 -7.86
C LEU A 435 -1.01 29.69 -9.01
N LYS A 436 -0.95 28.41 -8.65
CA LYS A 436 -1.29 27.30 -9.55
C LYS A 436 -2.45 26.54 -8.96
N THR A 437 -3.46 26.32 -9.78
CA THR A 437 -4.61 25.49 -9.43
C THR A 437 -4.53 24.19 -10.24
N ILE A 438 -4.70 23.07 -9.55
CA ILE A 438 -4.83 21.74 -10.15
C ILE A 438 -6.24 21.27 -9.83
N VAL A 439 -7.06 21.07 -10.86
CA VAL A 439 -8.46 20.65 -10.70
C VAL A 439 -8.60 19.18 -11.09
N ILE A 440 -9.26 18.42 -10.23
CA ILE A 440 -9.56 17.00 -10.43
C ILE A 440 -11.08 16.90 -10.62
N GLU A 441 -11.49 16.66 -11.87
CA GLU A 441 -12.90 16.48 -12.21
C GLU A 441 -13.44 15.15 -11.68
N ARG A 442 -14.77 15.00 -11.60
CA ARG A 442 -15.40 13.74 -11.16
C ARG A 442 -14.99 12.54 -12.03
N THR A 443 -14.71 12.77 -13.31
CA THR A 443 -14.17 11.76 -14.25
C THR A 443 -12.72 11.33 -13.94
N GLY A 444 -12.11 11.89 -12.90
CA GLY A 444 -10.70 11.75 -12.56
C GLY A 444 -9.76 12.57 -13.44
N LEU A 445 -10.27 13.35 -14.40
CA LEU A 445 -9.41 14.17 -15.25
C LEU A 445 -8.71 15.27 -14.44
N VAL A 446 -7.38 15.28 -14.52
CA VAL A 446 -6.51 16.27 -13.85
C VAL A 446 -6.19 17.40 -14.84
N ARG A 447 -6.57 18.65 -14.51
CA ARG A 447 -6.33 19.87 -15.28
C ARG A 447 -5.38 20.83 -14.55
#